data_AF-A0A954NLY2-F1
#
_entry.id   AF-A0A954NLY2-F1
#
_cell.length_a   1.000
_cell.length_b   1.000
_cell.length_c   1.000
_cell.angle_alpha   90.00
_cell.angle_beta   90.00
_cell.angle_gamma   90.00
#
_symmetry.space_group_name_H-M   'P 1'
#
loop_
_entity.id
_entity.type
_entity.pdbx_description
1 polymer ?
#
loop_
_entity_poly.entity_id
_entity_poly.type
_entity_poly.pdbx_seq_one_letter_code
_entity_poly.pdbx_strand_id
1 'polypeptide(L)'
;MTKTTQYVQCTLKRVTRAGVAWTTTFIPRQFAILGRCLKLRDESDQWVDGWIVTSADSIQVDGADAPDYRKAIRLHRKSTGDSQPRNRG
;
A
#
# COMPACT_ATOMS: atom_id res chain seq x y z
N MET A 1 -9.80 1.02 21.95
CA MET A 1 -9.21 2.20 21.28
C MET A 1 -8.48 1.73 20.03
N THR A 2 -9.02 1.98 18.84
CA THR A 2 -8.36 1.68 17.57
C THR A 2 -7.23 2.69 17.36
N LYS A 3 -5.98 2.24 17.37
CA LYS A 3 -4.83 3.09 17.02
C LYS A 3 -4.98 3.54 15.56
N THR A 4 -5.20 4.83 15.34
CA THR A 4 -5.14 5.42 14.01
C THR A 4 -3.71 5.28 13.50
N THR A 5 -3.52 4.51 12.42
CA THR A 5 -2.21 4.37 11.79
C THR A 5 -2.03 5.53 10.83
N GLN A 6 -1.02 6.35 11.08
CA GLN A 6 -0.61 7.40 10.16
C GLN A 6 0.33 6.83 9.11
N TYR A 7 0.16 7.28 7.87
CA TYR A 7 0.98 6.93 6.74
C TYR A 7 1.71 8.17 6.24
N VAL A 8 2.91 7.96 5.71
CA VAL A 8 3.69 9.00 5.04
C VAL A 8 4.16 8.48 3.69
N GLN A 9 4.21 9.36 2.70
CA GLN A 9 4.78 9.03 1.42
C GLN A 9 6.31 8.85 1.58
N CYS A 10 6.83 7.74 1.07
CA CYS A 10 8.25 7.42 1.09
C CYS A 10 8.72 7.04 -0.30
N THR A 11 9.91 7.50 -0.67
CA THR A 11 10.64 6.92 -1.81
C THR A 11 11.57 5.83 -1.30
N LEU A 12 11.49 4.65 -1.91
CA LEU A 12 12.33 3.51 -1.60
C LEU A 12 13.15 3.10 -2.81
N LYS A 13 14.34 2.58 -2.55
CA LYS A 13 15.19 1.95 -3.57
C LYS A 13 15.46 0.49 -3.22
N ARG A 14 15.60 -0.36 -4.23
CA ARG A 14 16.01 -1.74 -4.07
C ARG A 14 17.10 -2.05 -5.09
N VAL A 15 18.24 -2.53 -4.61
CA VAL A 15 19.35 -2.96 -5.48
C VAL A 15 19.15 -4.41 -5.84
N THR A 16 19.20 -4.72 -7.13
CA THR A 16 19.07 -6.06 -7.68
C THR A 16 20.23 -6.33 -8.64
N ARG A 17 20.38 -7.58 -9.11
CA ARG A 17 21.36 -7.91 -10.15
C ARG A 17 21.13 -7.16 -11.46
N ALA A 18 19.89 -6.75 -11.74
CA ALA A 18 19.52 -6.03 -12.95
C ALA A 18 19.69 -4.51 -12.84
N GLY A 19 20.03 -3.99 -11.65
CA GLY A 19 20.16 -2.56 -11.39
C GLY A 19 19.38 -2.10 -10.16
N VAL A 20 19.10 -0.81 -10.08
CA VAL A 20 18.40 -0.18 -8.94
C VAL A 20 16.96 0.12 -9.34
N ALA A 21 16.01 -0.48 -8.63
CA ALA A 21 14.59 -0.15 -8.74
C ALA A 21 14.22 0.93 -7.73
N TRP A 22 13.32 1.82 -8.12
CA TRP A 22 12.78 2.89 -7.29
C TRP A 22 11.27 2.78 -7.21
N THR A 23 10.68 3.13 -6.08
CA THR A 23 9.22 3.22 -5.93
C THR A 23 8.85 4.30 -4.92
N THR A 24 7.65 4.86 -5.07
CA THR A 24 7.06 5.80 -4.12
C THR A 24 5.75 5.22 -3.61
N THR A 25 5.62 5.08 -2.30
CA THR A 25 4.44 4.48 -1.68
C THR A 25 4.21 5.02 -0.26
N PHE A 26 3.01 4.78 0.27
CA PHE A 26 2.63 5.18 1.62
C PHE A 26 3.00 4.10 2.63
N ILE A 27 3.91 4.45 3.53
CA ILE A 27 4.43 3.55 4.56
C ILE A 27 3.91 4.01 5.93
N PRO A 28 3.45 3.09 6.81
CA PRO A 28 3.12 3.46 8.18
C PRO A 28 4.27 4.20 8.83
N ARG A 29 3.98 5.32 9.51
CA ARG A 29 4.98 6.25 10.05
C ARG A 29 6.08 5.57 10.90
N GLN A 30 5.72 4.50 11.61
CA GLN A 30 6.63 3.69 12.44
C GLN A 30 7.71 2.92 11.63
N PHE A 31 7.48 2.68 10.34
CA PHE A 31 8.41 2.00 9.44
C PHE A 31 9.14 2.95 8.49
N ALA A 32 8.64 4.19 8.34
CA ALA A 32 9.23 5.24 7.52
C ALA A 32 10.48 5.86 8.19
N ILE A 33 11.53 5.05 8.32
CA ILE A 33 12.82 5.43 8.90
C ILE A 33 13.85 5.38 7.78
N LEU A 34 14.54 6.50 7.54
CA LEU A 34 15.58 6.59 6.51
C LEU A 34 16.64 5.50 6.68
N GLY A 35 17.04 4.87 5.58
CA GLY A 35 17.99 3.76 5.55
C GLY A 35 17.43 2.41 6.03
N ARG A 36 16.22 2.36 6.58
CA ARG A 36 15.59 1.11 6.99
C ARG A 36 15.24 0.25 5.79
N CYS A 37 15.54 -1.04 5.88
CA CYS A 37 15.13 -2.03 4.90
C CYS A 37 13.74 -2.59 5.23
N LEU A 38 12.86 -2.63 4.23
CA LEU A 38 11.48 -3.07 4.32
C LEU A 38 11.18 -4.17 3.30
N LYS A 39 10.18 -4.98 3.63
CA LYS A 39 9.48 -5.87 2.71
C LYS A 39 8.21 -5.18 2.25
N LEU A 40 7.96 -5.15 0.95
CA LEU A 40 6.72 -4.64 0.35
C LEU A 40 6.00 -5.76 -0.37
N ARG A 41 4.66 -5.73 -0.39
CA ARG A 41 3.89 -6.61 -1.27
C ARG A 41 3.84 -6.02 -2.67
N ASP A 42 4.05 -6.85 -3.67
CA ASP A 42 3.85 -6.49 -5.07
C ASP A 42 2.40 -6.73 -5.52
N GLU A 43 2.14 -6.50 -6.81
CA GLU A 43 0.83 -6.68 -7.43
C GLU A 43 0.37 -8.14 -7.49
N SER A 44 1.31 -9.08 -7.34
CA SER A 44 1.05 -10.53 -7.27
C SER A 44 0.86 -11.03 -5.84
N ASP A 45 0.69 -10.11 -4.87
CA ASP A 45 0.59 -10.37 -3.43
C ASP A 45 1.82 -11.06 -2.83
N GLN A 46 2.98 -11.00 -3.50
CA GLN A 46 4.24 -11.57 -3.02
C GLN A 46 5.03 -10.55 -2.20
N TRP A 47 5.59 -11.00 -1.09
CA TRP A 47 6.50 -10.17 -0.29
C TRP A 47 7.87 -10.09 -0.94
N VAL A 48 8.23 -8.88 -1.31
CA VAL A 48 9.50 -8.53 -1.93
C VAL A 48 10.38 -7.80 -0.92
N ASP A 49 11.53 -8.39 -0.60
CA ASP A 49 12.48 -7.85 0.37
C ASP A 49 13.57 -6.96 -0.25
N GLY A 50 14.19 -6.10 0.56
CA GLY A 50 15.35 -5.30 0.15
C GLY A 50 15.04 -3.84 -0.18
N TRP A 51 13.84 -3.33 0.16
CA TRP A 51 13.48 -1.94 -0.11
C TRP A 51 14.02 -1.01 0.97
N ILE A 52 14.97 -0.17 0.62
CA ILE A 52 15.59 0.80 1.53
C ILE A 52 14.86 2.13 1.41
N VAL A 53 14.39 2.66 2.52
CA VAL A 53 13.78 4.00 2.58
C VAL A 53 14.84 5.07 2.30
N THR A 54 14.63 5.89 1.28
CA THR A 54 15.54 6.95 0.86
C THR A 54 15.05 8.35 1.20
N SER A 55 13.72 8.54 1.22
CA SER A 55 13.05 9.75 1.68
C SER A 55 11.77 9.38 2.42
N ALA A 56 11.33 10.25 3.32
CA ALA A 56 10.03 10.19 3.95
C ALA A 56 9.50 11.63 4.03
N ASP A 57 8.37 11.89 3.39
CA ASP A 57 7.77 13.22 3.36
C ASP A 57 7.21 13.59 4.74
N SER A 58 7.15 14.90 5.02
CA SER A 58 6.62 15.42 6.29
C SER A 58 5.08 15.39 6.35
N ILE A 59 4.41 15.20 5.20
CA ILE A 59 2.96 15.16 5.10
C ILE A 59 2.47 13.79 5.57
N GLN A 60 1.65 13.79 6.63
CA GLN A 60 1.04 12.60 7.20
C GLN A 60 -0.40 12.49 6.72
N VAL A 61 -0.79 11.30 6.29
CA VAL A 61 -2.16 10.96 5.91
C VAL A 61 -2.69 9.99 6.96
N ASP A 62 -3.85 10.30 7.54
CA ASP A 62 -4.51 9.36 8.44
C ASP A 62 -5.02 8.16 7.63
N GLY A 63 -4.82 6.95 8.14
CA GLY A 63 -5.30 5.74 7.48
C GLY A 63 -6.82 5.68 7.30
N ALA A 64 -7.57 6.55 7.98
CA ALA A 64 -9.01 6.74 7.80
C ALA A 64 -9.36 7.64 6.59
N ASP A 65 -8.45 8.52 6.18
CA ASP A 65 -8.58 9.41 5.01
C ASP A 65 -7.97 8.81 3.75
N ALA A 66 -7.11 7.79 3.89
CA ALA A 66 -6.73 6.93 2.78
C ALA A 66 -8.01 6.24 2.25
N PRO A 67 -8.36 6.41 0.96
CA PRO A 67 -9.60 5.86 0.43
C PRO A 67 -9.64 4.36 0.72
N ASP A 68 -10.69 3.89 1.41
CA ASP A 68 -10.93 2.47 1.62
C ASP A 68 -11.28 1.83 0.27
N TYR A 69 -10.24 1.51 -0.51
CA TYR A 69 -10.35 0.93 -1.83
C TYR A 69 -11.14 -0.38 -1.78
N ARG A 70 -11.11 -1.12 -0.67
CA ARG A 70 -11.92 -2.33 -0.48
C ARG A 70 -13.40 -2.00 -0.38
N LYS A 71 -13.77 -0.91 0.30
CA LYS A 71 -15.14 -0.39 0.32
C LYS A 71 -15.57 0.13 -1.05
N ALA A 72 -14.70 0.83 -1.77
CA ALA A 72 -14.97 1.29 -3.14
C ALA A 72 -15.20 0.13 -4.12
N ILE A 73 -14.34 -0.89 -4.11
CA ILE A 73 -14.49 -2.10 -4.95
C ILE A 73 -15.78 -2.86 -4.61
N ARG A 74 -16.11 -3.00 -3.33
CA ARG A 74 -17.34 -3.68 -2.89
C ARG A 74 -18.59 -2.90 -3.30
N LEU A 75 -18.59 -1.57 -3.19
CA LEU A 75 -19.67 -0.71 -3.66
C LEU A 75 -19.83 -0.81 -5.18
N HIS A 76 -18.73 -0.79 -5.93
CA HIS A 76 -18.73 -0.97 -7.38
C HIS A 76 -19.35 -2.31 -7.78
N ARG A 77 -18.89 -3.44 -7.21
CA ARG A 77 -19.45 -4.79 -7.47
C ARG A 77 -20.93 -4.92 -7.13
N LYS A 78 -21.42 -4.18 -6.12
CA LYS A 78 -22.84 -4.12 -5.77
C LYS A 78 -23.63 -3.26 -6.76
N SER A 79 -23.05 -2.15 -7.22
CA SER A 79 -23.64 -1.22 -8.18
C SER A 79 -23.76 -1.79 -9.58
N THR A 80 -22.79 -2.59 -10.03
CA THR A 80 -22.77 -3.18 -11.38
C THR A 80 -23.48 -4.53 -11.47
N GLY A 81 -24.04 -5.04 -10.36
CA GLY A 81 -24.78 -6.30 -10.34
C GLY A 81 -23.91 -7.57 -10.38
N ASP A 82 -22.58 -7.43 -10.40
CA ASP A 82 -21.60 -8.53 -10.40
C ASP A 82 -21.62 -9.37 -9.10
N SER A 83 -22.34 -8.89 -8.08
CA SER A 83 -22.60 -9.61 -6.83
C SER A 83 -23.91 -10.41 -6.83
N GLN A 84 -24.65 -10.43 -7.95
CA GLN A 84 -25.89 -11.20 -8.06
C GLN A 84 -25.54 -12.69 -8.24
N PRO A 85 -26.08 -13.60 -7.40
CA PRO A 85 -25.91 -15.03 -7.64
C PRO A 85 -26.55 -15.39 -8.98
N ARG A 86 -25.85 -16.24 -9.76
CA ARG A 86 -26.34 -16.71 -11.05
C ARG A 86 -27.69 -17.39 -10.84
N ASN A 87 -28.76 -16.77 -11.32
CA ASN A 87 -30.11 -17.30 -11.18
C ASN A 87 -30.15 -18.66 -11.89
N ARG A 88 -30.30 -19.75 -11.13
CA ARG A 88 -30.58 -21.08 -11.68
C ARG A 88 -32.10 -21.17 -11.85
N GLY A 89 -32.59 -20.60 -12.95
CA GLY A 89 -33.90 -20.90 -13.52
C GLY A 89 -33.76 -21.98 -14.58
#